data_AF-A0A9N9X1W2-F1
#
_entry.id   AF-A0A9N9X1W2-F1
#
_cell.length_a   1.000
_cell.length_b   1.000
_cell.length_c   1.000
_cell.angle_alpha   90.00
_cell.angle_beta   90.00
_cell.angle_gamma   90.00
#
_symmetry.space_group_name_H-M   'P 1'
#
loop_
_entity.id
_entity.type
_entity.pdbx_description
1 polymer ?
#
loop_
_entity_poly.entity_id
_entity_poly.type
_entity_poly.pdbx_seq_one_letter_code
_entity_poly.pdbx_strand_id
1 'polypeptide(L)'
;MRVVQFKSVDDKALDWEVEIVAVIGKTARQVTAADAMDHVFGFTATQDLTAKDWAARNGGQLVMSKNFDAFCPLGPCVVTKEEFGDLRDVRLRTWVNGELKQDGNSANMVHGVPQIIEYLTRLVLEPFMEQYSRENPTP
;
A
#
# COMPACT_ATOMS: atom_id res chain seq x y z
N MET A 1 8.19 8.99 1.82
CA MET A 1 9.19 8.24 1.01
C MET A 1 9.78 9.15 -0.07
N ARG A 2 10.91 8.78 -0.71
CA ARG A 2 11.49 9.53 -1.84
C ARG A 2 11.20 8.80 -3.14
N VAL A 3 10.77 9.53 -4.18
CA VAL A 3 10.53 9.00 -5.52
C VAL A 3 11.66 9.42 -6.45
N VAL A 4 12.09 8.51 -7.33
CA VAL A 4 13.07 8.77 -8.41
C VAL A 4 12.37 8.68 -9.76
N GLN A 5 12.92 9.37 -10.75
CA GLN A 5 12.35 9.54 -12.08
C GLN A 5 12.49 8.26 -12.94
N PHE A 6 11.46 7.92 -13.73
CA PHE A 6 11.41 6.71 -14.57
C PHE A 6 11.48 7.05 -16.05
N LYS A 7 12.36 6.39 -16.83
CA LYS A 7 12.59 6.73 -18.24
C LYS A 7 11.45 6.37 -19.20
N SER A 8 10.57 5.43 -18.83
CA SER A 8 9.52 4.87 -19.70
C SER A 8 8.16 5.59 -19.57
N VAL A 9 8.04 6.57 -18.68
CA VAL A 9 6.80 7.28 -18.37
C VAL A 9 7.05 8.77 -18.53
N ASP A 10 6.08 9.50 -19.08
CA ASP A 10 6.17 10.96 -19.12
C ASP A 10 6.19 11.50 -17.69
N ASP A 11 7.26 12.20 -17.32
CA ASP A 11 7.45 12.74 -15.97
C ASP A 11 6.31 13.65 -15.54
N LYS A 12 5.63 14.30 -16.49
CA LYS A 12 4.48 15.17 -16.21
C LYS A 12 3.20 14.38 -15.90
N ALA A 13 3.17 13.11 -16.25
CA ALA A 13 2.03 12.23 -16.06
C ALA A 13 2.23 11.21 -14.93
N LEU A 14 3.44 11.12 -14.36
CA LEU A 14 3.72 10.30 -13.20
C LEU A 14 3.19 10.97 -11.93
N ASP A 15 2.30 10.29 -11.22
CA ASP A 15 1.80 10.71 -9.91
C ASP A 15 2.32 9.82 -8.79
N TRP A 16 2.43 10.41 -7.60
CA TRP A 16 2.94 9.76 -6.39
C TRP A 16 1.86 9.72 -5.32
N GLU A 17 1.75 8.59 -4.63
CA GLU A 17 0.70 8.29 -3.65
C GLU A 17 1.34 7.58 -2.46
N VAL A 18 1.71 8.34 -1.41
CA VAL A 18 2.28 7.72 -0.20
C VAL A 18 1.18 7.05 0.60
N GLU A 19 1.38 5.78 0.93
CA GLU A 19 0.35 4.95 1.55
C GLU A 19 0.91 4.18 2.76
N ILE A 20 0.02 3.86 3.70
CA ILE A 20 0.27 2.89 4.78
C ILE A 20 -0.18 1.52 4.28
N VAL A 21 0.69 0.52 4.42
CA VAL A 21 0.42 -0.86 4.03
C VAL A 21 0.22 -1.69 5.29
N ALA A 22 -0.94 -2.36 5.41
CA ALA A 22 -1.16 -3.39 6.40
C ALA A 22 -0.64 -4.74 5.89
N VAL A 23 0.25 -5.37 6.65
CA VAL A 23 0.81 -6.69 6.33
C VAL A 23 0.00 -7.76 7.06
N ILE A 24 -0.66 -8.64 6.32
CA ILE A 24 -1.49 -9.71 6.89
C ILE A 24 -0.61 -10.88 7.35
N GLY A 25 -0.74 -11.25 8.62
CA GLY A 25 -0.01 -12.35 9.25
C GLY A 25 -0.81 -13.64 9.40
N LYS A 26 -2.14 -13.56 9.30
CA LYS A 26 -3.05 -14.71 9.46
C LYS A 26 -4.18 -14.62 8.45
N THR A 27 -4.54 -15.76 7.85
CA THR A 27 -5.65 -15.86 6.90
C THR A 27 -6.91 -15.25 7.51
N ALA A 28 -7.55 -14.35 6.76
CA ALA A 28 -8.73 -13.63 7.20
C ALA A 28 -9.86 -13.83 6.17
N ARG A 29 -11.00 -14.33 6.65
CA ARG A 29 -12.21 -14.55 5.85
C ARG A 29 -13.41 -14.22 6.71
N GLN A 30 -14.27 -13.33 6.22
CA GLN A 30 -15.46 -12.84 6.92
C GLN A 30 -15.14 -12.34 8.35
N VAL A 31 -14.01 -11.65 8.50
CA VAL A 31 -13.53 -11.12 9.79
C VAL A 31 -14.23 -9.80 10.07
N THR A 32 -14.69 -9.60 11.31
CA THR A 32 -15.32 -8.34 11.72
C THR A 32 -14.27 -7.24 11.90
N ALA A 33 -14.67 -5.97 11.84
CA ALA A 33 -13.75 -4.87 12.12
C ALA A 33 -13.17 -4.93 13.55
N ALA A 34 -13.89 -5.53 14.51
CA ALA A 34 -13.41 -5.70 15.88
C ALA A 34 -12.25 -6.70 15.98
N ASP A 35 -12.29 -7.76 15.17
CA ASP A 35 -11.30 -8.84 15.18
C ASP A 35 -10.19 -8.63 14.13
N ALA A 36 -10.34 -7.64 13.24
CA ALA A 36 -9.45 -7.43 12.09
C ALA A 36 -7.97 -7.28 12.46
N MET A 37 -7.68 -6.59 13.56
CA MET A 37 -6.30 -6.32 13.99
C MET A 37 -5.56 -7.57 14.48
N ASP A 38 -6.27 -8.65 14.83
CA ASP A 38 -5.67 -9.94 15.19
C ASP A 38 -5.05 -10.66 14.00
N HIS A 39 -5.43 -10.26 12.78
CA HIS A 39 -4.92 -10.81 11.54
C HIS A 39 -3.75 -10.03 10.94
N VAL A 40 -3.48 -8.83 11.47
CA VAL A 40 -2.37 -7.98 11.02
C VAL A 40 -1.09 -8.40 11.72
N PHE A 41 -0.02 -8.59 10.95
CA PHE A 41 1.35 -8.78 11.46
C PHE A 41 2.00 -7.43 11.80
N GLY A 42 1.85 -6.46 10.90
CA GLY A 42 2.46 -5.15 11.06
C GLY A 42 2.16 -4.21 9.92
N PHE A 43 2.92 -3.13 9.85
CA PHE A 43 2.74 -2.07 8.88
C PHE A 43 4.03 -1.69 8.20
N THR A 44 3.92 -1.21 6.97
CA THR A 44 5.03 -0.61 6.24
C THR A 44 4.53 0.57 5.40
N ALA A 45 5.44 1.22 4.68
CA ALA A 45 5.12 2.32 3.77
C ALA A 45 5.30 1.87 2.32
N THR A 46 4.49 2.45 1.43
CA THR A 46 4.66 2.32 -0.02
C THR A 46 4.47 3.65 -0.75
N GLN A 47 4.83 3.68 -2.02
CA GLN A 47 4.34 4.64 -3.00
C GLN A 47 3.52 3.84 -4.00
N ASP A 48 2.27 4.20 -4.23
CA ASP A 48 1.44 3.60 -5.27
C ASP A 48 1.47 4.47 -6.53
N LEU A 49 2.55 4.35 -7.30
CA LEU A 49 2.81 5.24 -8.42
C LEU A 49 1.81 5.02 -9.56
N THR A 50 1.37 6.11 -10.18
CA THR A 50 0.38 6.08 -11.27
C THR A 50 0.90 6.82 -12.50
N ALA A 51 1.01 6.15 -13.64
CA ALA A 51 1.23 6.77 -14.95
C ALA A 51 -0.12 7.23 -15.53
N LYS A 52 -0.52 8.47 -15.26
CA LYS A 52 -1.86 8.99 -15.63
C LYS A 52 -2.11 9.02 -17.13
N ASP A 53 -1.08 9.19 -17.95
CA ASP A 53 -1.18 9.16 -19.41
C ASP A 53 -1.59 7.76 -19.90
N TRP A 54 -1.11 6.70 -19.26
CA TRP A 54 -1.50 5.33 -19.57
C TRP A 54 -2.94 5.02 -19.16
N ALA A 55 -3.39 5.51 -18.00
CA ALA A 55 -4.78 5.38 -17.59
C ALA A 55 -5.72 6.02 -18.62
N ALA A 56 -5.39 7.24 -19.09
CA ALA A 56 -6.18 7.95 -20.07
C ALA A 56 -6.23 7.23 -21.44
N ARG A 57 -5.11 6.65 -21.88
CA ARG A 57 -5.02 5.92 -23.16
C ARG A 57 -5.84 4.62 -23.17
N ASN A 58 -6.09 4.01 -22.02
CA ASN A 58 -6.78 2.72 -21.91
C ASN A 58 -8.18 2.84 -21.28
N GLY A 59 -8.88 3.95 -21.53
CA GLY A 59 -10.27 4.13 -21.08
C GLY A 59 -10.44 4.22 -19.56
N GLY A 60 -9.42 4.72 -18.85
CA GLY A 60 -9.45 4.91 -17.40
C GLY A 60 -9.10 3.66 -16.58
N GLN A 61 -8.67 2.57 -17.22
CA GLN A 61 -8.27 1.35 -16.51
C GLN A 61 -6.95 1.56 -15.74
N LEU A 62 -6.99 1.34 -14.42
CA LEU A 62 -5.86 1.62 -13.54
C LEU A 62 -4.75 0.56 -13.58
N VAL A 63 -5.08 -0.67 -13.98
CA VAL A 63 -4.13 -1.80 -13.97
C VAL A 63 -2.88 -1.45 -14.80
N MET A 64 -3.06 -0.98 -16.03
CA MET A 64 -1.93 -0.64 -16.90
C MET A 64 -1.15 0.58 -16.43
N SER A 65 -1.75 1.48 -15.64
CA SER A 65 -1.06 2.69 -15.14
C SER A 65 -0.29 2.48 -13.84
N LYS A 66 -0.55 1.40 -13.09
CA LYS A 66 0.02 1.16 -11.76
C LYS A 66 1.00 -0.02 -11.67
N ASN A 67 1.13 -0.82 -12.73
CA ASN A 67 1.89 -2.08 -12.70
C ASN A 67 3.19 -2.06 -13.53
N PHE A 68 3.80 -0.89 -13.71
CA PHE A 68 5.16 -0.82 -14.27
C PHE A 68 6.19 -1.30 -13.25
N ASP A 69 7.35 -1.75 -13.73
CA ASP A 69 8.47 -2.12 -12.86
C ASP A 69 8.79 -0.98 -11.88
N ALA A 70 8.90 -1.34 -10.60
CA ALA A 70 9.18 -0.43 -9.48
C ALA A 70 8.11 0.67 -9.21
N PHE A 71 6.86 0.48 -9.65
CA PHE A 71 5.74 1.38 -9.31
C PHE A 71 5.13 1.18 -7.92
N CYS A 72 5.52 0.12 -7.22
CA CYS A 72 5.13 -0.13 -5.83
C CYS A 72 6.38 -0.39 -4.96
N PRO A 73 7.26 0.61 -4.77
CA PRO A 73 8.37 0.47 -3.83
C PRO A 73 7.81 0.30 -2.42
N LEU A 74 8.14 -0.80 -1.76
CA LEU A 74 7.65 -1.16 -0.44
C LEU A 74 8.80 -1.15 0.58
N GLY A 75 8.58 -0.63 1.80
CA GLY A 75 9.54 -0.72 2.90
C GLY A 75 9.90 0.61 3.56
N PRO A 76 11.09 0.72 4.21
CA PRO A 76 12.23 -0.21 4.15
C PRO A 76 12.10 -1.45 5.05
N CYS A 77 11.15 -1.46 5.98
CA CYS A 77 10.92 -2.57 6.89
C CYS A 77 9.43 -2.68 7.23
N VAL A 78 9.05 -3.83 7.78
CA VAL A 78 7.76 -4.00 8.44
C VAL A 78 7.96 -3.75 9.92
N VAL A 79 7.17 -2.84 10.48
CA VAL A 79 7.11 -2.57 11.92
C VAL A 79 5.94 -3.38 12.47
N THR A 80 6.15 -4.13 13.56
CA THR A 80 5.10 -4.95 14.15
C THR A 80 3.93 -4.09 14.62
N LYS A 81 2.71 -4.65 14.65
CA LYS A 81 1.52 -3.86 15.05
C LYS A 81 1.64 -3.32 16.47
N GLU A 82 2.33 -4.04 17.36
CA GLU A 82 2.58 -3.64 18.74
C GLU A 82 3.54 -2.45 18.84
N GLU A 83 4.50 -2.34 17.92
CA GLU A 83 5.49 -1.25 17.90
C GLU A 83 5.06 -0.05 17.05
N PHE A 84 4.06 -0.19 16.18
CA PHE A 84 3.69 0.84 15.19
C PHE A 84 3.03 2.09 15.81
N GLY A 85 2.35 1.93 16.95
CA GLY A 85 1.60 3.01 17.60
C GLY A 85 0.17 3.19 17.08
N ASP A 86 -0.42 4.38 17.30
CA ASP A 86 -1.81 4.66 16.93
C ASP A 86 -1.94 4.92 15.42
N LEU A 87 -2.65 4.03 14.73
CA LEU A 87 -2.95 4.13 13.30
C LEU A 87 -3.77 5.37 12.93
N ARG A 88 -4.40 6.04 13.89
CA ARG A 88 -5.17 7.28 13.65
C ARG A 88 -4.31 8.53 13.66
N ASP A 89 -3.02 8.43 13.98
CA ASP A 89 -2.11 9.58 13.98
C ASP A 89 -0.76 9.24 13.33
N VAL A 90 -0.83 8.85 12.06
CA VAL A 90 0.34 8.56 11.24
C VAL A 90 0.47 9.65 10.19
N ARG A 91 1.55 10.44 10.28
CA ARG A 91 1.84 11.49 9.29
C ARG A 91 2.54 10.92 8.05
N LEU A 92 1.90 11.01 6.90
CA LEU A 92 2.43 10.55 5.62
C LEU A 92 2.98 11.73 4.83
N ARG A 93 4.22 11.61 4.33
CA ARG A 93 4.88 12.66 3.54
C ARG A 93 5.64 12.11 2.34
N THR A 94 5.53 12.83 1.23
CA THR A 94 6.26 12.57 -0.01
C THR A 94 7.15 13.74 -0.37
N TRP A 95 8.41 13.44 -0.69
CA TRP A 95 9.33 14.40 -1.29
C TRP A 95 9.75 13.92 -2.68
N VAL A 96 9.77 14.84 -3.63
CA VAL A 96 10.26 14.64 -4.98
C VAL A 96 11.40 15.63 -5.21
N ASN A 97 12.61 15.12 -5.46
CA ASN A 97 13.81 15.95 -5.63
C ASN A 97 14.05 16.96 -4.49
N GLY A 98 13.71 16.57 -3.26
CA GLY A 98 13.86 17.40 -2.06
C GLY A 98 12.70 18.36 -1.78
N GLU A 99 11.76 18.52 -2.71
CA GLU A 99 10.57 19.35 -2.52
C GLU A 99 9.43 18.53 -1.91
N LEU A 100 8.78 19.05 -0.87
CA LEU A 100 7.62 18.42 -0.26
C LEU A 100 6.42 18.52 -1.22
N LYS A 101 5.81 17.37 -1.56
CA LYS A 101 4.66 17.30 -2.48
C LYS A 101 3.38 16.78 -1.84
N GLN A 102 3.48 15.95 -0.80
CA GLN A 102 2.33 15.49 -0.02
C GLN A 102 2.66 15.57 1.47
N ASP A 103 1.67 15.99 2.25
CA ASP A 103 1.71 16.04 3.70
C ASP A 103 0.31 15.78 4.24
N GLY A 104 0.07 14.56 4.71
CA GLY A 104 -1.23 14.09 5.18
C GLY A 104 -1.12 13.36 6.51
N ASN A 105 -2.28 13.04 7.09
CA ASN A 105 -2.38 12.29 8.33
C ASN A 105 -3.48 11.23 8.21
N SER A 106 -3.23 10.04 8.74
CA SER A 106 -4.17 8.92 8.72
C SER A 106 -5.46 9.19 9.51
N ALA A 107 -5.51 10.19 10.38
CA ALA A 107 -6.74 10.72 10.98
C ALA A 107 -7.80 11.10 9.93
N ASN A 108 -7.36 11.46 8.72
CA ASN A 108 -8.24 11.85 7.62
C ASN A 108 -8.71 10.68 6.75
N MET A 109 -8.35 9.44 7.07
CA MET A 109 -8.84 8.27 6.34
C MET A 109 -10.36 8.17 6.48
N VAL A 110 -11.06 8.06 5.35
CA VAL A 110 -12.53 7.88 5.32
C VAL A 110 -12.92 6.53 5.96
N HIS A 111 -12.09 5.51 5.77
CA HIS A 111 -12.23 4.19 6.37
C HIS A 111 -10.93 3.80 7.04
N GLY A 112 -10.98 3.41 8.31
CA GLY A 112 -9.80 2.90 9.01
C GLY A 112 -9.40 1.50 8.54
N VAL A 113 -8.18 1.10 8.88
CA VAL A 113 -7.62 -0.23 8.56
C VAL A 113 -8.58 -1.37 8.97
N PRO A 114 -9.20 -1.39 10.17
CA PRO A 114 -10.09 -2.49 10.54
C PRO A 114 -11.33 -2.59 9.63
N GLN A 115 -11.91 -1.46 9.21
CA GLN A 115 -13.06 -1.44 8.30
C GLN A 115 -12.69 -1.90 6.89
N ILE A 116 -11.50 -1.54 6.42
CA ILE A 116 -10.98 -1.99 5.12
C ILE A 116 -10.79 -3.51 5.14
N ILE A 117 -10.19 -4.07 6.19
CA ILE A 117 -10.01 -5.51 6.34
C ILE A 117 -11.36 -6.24 6.40
N GLU A 118 -12.30 -5.77 7.20
CA GLU A 118 -13.66 -6.35 7.27
C GLU A 118 -14.33 -6.38 5.89
N TYR A 119 -14.19 -5.30 5.12
CA TYR A 119 -14.72 -5.23 3.77
C TYR A 119 -14.04 -6.23 2.82
N LEU A 120 -12.71 -6.26 2.78
CA LEU A 120 -11.94 -7.09 1.86
C LEU A 120 -12.07 -8.59 2.14
N THR A 121 -12.20 -8.97 3.42
CA THR A 121 -12.30 -10.39 3.81
C THR A 121 -13.63 -11.04 3.44
N ARG A 122 -14.57 -10.29 2.84
CA ARG A 122 -15.74 -10.85 2.13
C ARG A 122 -15.33 -11.66 0.90
N LEU A 123 -14.16 -11.36 0.33
CA LEU A 123 -13.52 -12.13 -0.74
C LEU A 123 -12.60 -13.19 -0.12
N VAL A 124 -11.39 -12.81 0.31
CA VAL A 124 -10.42 -13.56 1.17
C VAL A 124 -9.14 -12.72 1.32
N LEU A 125 -8.43 -12.82 2.45
CA LEU A 125 -7.03 -12.36 2.60
C LEU A 125 -6.15 -13.51 3.11
N GLU A 126 -5.01 -13.76 2.48
CA GLU A 126 -4.03 -14.77 2.89
C GLU A 126 -2.78 -14.11 3.54
N PRO A 127 -2.03 -14.84 4.40
CA PRO A 127 -0.79 -14.35 4.98
C PRO A 127 0.28 -14.12 3.93
N PHE A 128 1.04 -13.02 4.07
CA PHE A 128 2.14 -12.69 3.15
C PHE A 128 3.15 -13.84 3.00
N MET A 129 3.55 -14.48 4.11
CA MET A 129 4.55 -15.55 4.09
C MET A 129 4.04 -16.82 3.41
N GLU A 130 2.75 -17.11 3.49
CA GLU A 130 2.16 -18.25 2.80
C GLU A 130 2.13 -18.00 1.28
N GLN A 131 1.77 -16.78 0.87
CA GLN A 131 1.83 -16.37 -0.52
C GLN A 131 3.28 -16.44 -1.07
N TYR A 132 4.25 -15.89 -0.36
CA TYR A 132 5.67 -15.93 -0.77
C TYR A 132 6.17 -17.37 -0.94
N SER A 133 5.81 -18.26 -0.01
CA SER A 133 6.23 -19.67 -0.04
C SER A 133 5.61 -20.44 -1.20
N ARG A 134 4.36 -20.15 -1.57
CA ARG A 134 3.71 -20.75 -2.76
C ARG A 134 4.35 -20.29 -4.07
N GLU A 135 4.73 -19.02 -4.16
CA GLU A 135 5.33 -18.43 -5.35
C GLU A 135 6.83 -18.79 -5.49
N ASN A 136 7.50 -19.12 -4.37
CA ASN A 136 8.91 -19.50 -4.32
C ASN A 136 9.09 -20.82 -3.55
N PRO A 137 8.64 -21.97 -4.09
CA PRO A 137 8.84 -23.25 -3.42
C PRO A 137 10.34 -23.51 -3.25
N THR A 138 10.77 -23.83 -2.03
CA THR A 138 12.13 -24.33 -1.81
C THR A 138 12.33 -25.60 -2.64
N PRO A 139 13.51 -25.77 -3.29
CA PRO A 139 13.78 -26.90 -4.16
C PRO A 139 13.59 -28.26 -3.49
#